data_AF-A0A831YKP9-F1
#
_entry.id   AF-A0A831YKP9-F1
#
_cell.length_a   1.000
_cell.length_b   1.000
_cell.length_c   1.000
_cell.angle_alpha   90.00
_cell.angle_beta   90.00
_cell.angle_gamma   90.00
#
_symmetry.space_group_name_H-M   'P 1'
#
loop_
_entity.id
_entity.type
_entity.pdbx_description
1 polymer ?
#
loop_
_entity_poly.entity_id
_entity_poly.type
_entity_poly.pdbx_seq_one_letter_code
_entity_poly.pdbx_strand_id
1 'polypeptide(L)'
;ALSDEGRALVCLMLANNETGVIQPVAQAAALVREADGWLHVDAVQAAGKIAIDFTGLGADTMALSAHKLGGPQGGGALVAGTRATIVRQQHGGGQERGRRAGTENVAGIVGFGAAAEAAFRDLPSMANQGTWRDALAERLKAAGAVVLGEGAQRLPQTLCLAAEGFASQIQVMNLDLAGVMVSAGSACSSGKVKASRVVDAMGRSDLAPFALRVSGGWASTEQDWISCGDAWLAAYSRIGARRREVA
;
A
#
# COMPACT_ATOMS: atom_id res chain seq x y z
N ALA A 1 1.34 27.69 -5.00
CA ALA A 1 0.74 26.52 -4.32
C ALA A 1 0.88 26.63 -2.81
N LEU A 2 2.06 26.38 -2.21
CA LEU A 2 2.25 26.60 -0.77
C LEU A 2 2.35 28.08 -0.37
N SER A 3 2.59 28.96 -1.34
CA SER A 3 2.71 30.41 -1.20
C SER A 3 1.43 31.20 -1.50
N ASP A 4 0.33 30.52 -1.80
CA ASP A 4 -0.93 31.16 -2.22
C ASP A 4 -1.72 31.63 -0.98
N GLU A 5 -2.70 32.54 -1.14
CA GLU A 5 -3.48 33.04 0.00
C GLU A 5 -4.25 31.92 0.72
N GLY A 6 -4.08 31.83 2.04
CA GLY A 6 -4.69 30.81 2.89
C GLY A 6 -3.73 29.69 3.27
N ARG A 7 -4.16 28.85 4.22
CA ARG A 7 -3.32 27.77 4.74
C ARG A 7 -3.41 26.54 3.84
N ALA A 8 -2.33 26.19 3.16
CA ALA A 8 -2.29 25.03 2.27
C ALA A 8 -2.46 23.71 3.05
N LEU A 9 -3.22 22.77 2.50
CA LEU A 9 -3.30 21.38 2.97
C LEU A 9 -2.55 20.46 2.00
N VAL A 10 -1.53 19.78 2.51
CA VAL A 10 -0.81 18.74 1.79
C VAL A 10 -1.28 17.37 2.28
N CYS A 11 -1.72 16.53 1.36
CA CYS A 11 -2.11 15.15 1.62
C CYS A 11 -1.05 14.21 1.01
N LEU A 12 -0.39 13.42 1.86
CA LEU A 12 0.67 12.52 1.43
C LEU A 12 0.47 11.14 2.05
N MET A 13 0.44 10.10 1.23
CA MET A 13 0.48 8.75 1.76
C MET A 13 1.87 8.43 2.31
N LEU A 14 1.96 7.75 3.46
CA LEU A 14 3.24 7.34 4.03
C LEU A 14 3.89 6.23 3.20
N ALA A 15 3.10 5.32 2.65
CA ALA A 15 3.59 4.30 1.73
C ALA A 15 2.55 3.95 0.68
N ASN A 16 3.01 3.75 -0.56
CA ASN A 16 2.13 3.44 -1.69
C ASN A 16 1.55 2.02 -1.61
N ASN A 17 0.24 1.87 -1.81
CA ASN A 17 -0.45 0.58 -1.75
C ASN A 17 -0.16 -0.34 -2.94
N GLU A 18 0.35 0.18 -4.06
CA GLU A 18 0.72 -0.61 -5.23
C GLU A 18 2.19 -1.01 -5.18
N THR A 19 3.09 -0.04 -5.04
CA THR A 19 4.55 -0.26 -5.14
C THR A 19 5.22 -0.55 -3.81
N GLY A 20 4.56 -0.25 -2.69
CA GLY A 20 5.16 -0.30 -1.37
C GLY A 20 6.17 0.82 -1.09
N VAL A 21 6.43 1.73 -2.05
CA VAL A 21 7.39 2.83 -1.86
C VAL A 21 6.98 3.70 -0.68
N ILE A 22 7.91 3.90 0.26
CA ILE A 22 7.77 4.74 1.44
C ILE A 22 8.14 6.18 1.06
N GLN A 23 7.22 7.11 1.30
CA GLN A 23 7.40 8.51 0.95
C GLN A 23 8.20 9.26 2.04
N PRO A 24 8.98 10.30 1.67
CA PRO A 24 9.79 11.08 2.62
C PRO A 24 8.92 12.07 3.42
N VAL A 25 7.96 11.57 4.20
CA VAL A 25 6.95 12.37 4.89
C VAL A 25 7.55 13.39 5.85
N ALA A 26 8.61 13.05 6.60
CA ALA A 26 9.25 13.99 7.53
C ALA A 26 9.90 15.19 6.79
N GLN A 27 10.45 14.96 5.60
CA GLN A 27 11.01 16.04 4.77
C GLN A 27 9.89 16.92 4.22
N ALA A 28 8.78 16.30 3.76
CA ALA A 28 7.59 17.04 3.34
C ALA A 28 7.02 17.87 4.50
N ALA A 29 6.99 17.34 5.72
CA ALA A 29 6.53 18.05 6.91
C ALA A 29 7.33 19.32 7.20
N ALA A 30 8.66 19.29 7.00
CA ALA A 30 9.51 20.47 7.15
C ALA A 30 9.14 21.58 6.14
N LEU A 31 8.97 21.22 4.87
CA LEU A 31 8.57 22.17 3.81
C LEU A 31 7.17 22.73 4.05
N VAL A 32 6.23 21.87 4.45
CA VAL A 32 4.86 22.28 4.78
C VAL A 32 4.87 23.23 5.98
N ARG A 33 5.70 22.95 6.99
CA ARG A 33 5.82 23.80 8.18
C ARG A 33 6.38 25.18 7.84
N GLU A 34 7.40 25.25 7.00
CA GLU A 34 8.02 26.51 6.56
C GLU A 34 6.99 27.43 5.87
N ALA A 35 6.06 26.84 5.12
CA ALA A 35 4.97 27.55 4.47
C ALA A 35 3.71 27.76 5.36
N ASP A 36 3.81 27.51 6.67
CA ASP A 36 2.68 27.48 7.62
C ASP A 36 1.50 26.61 7.16
N GLY A 37 1.73 25.55 6.36
CA GLY A 37 0.70 24.63 5.90
C GLY A 37 0.23 23.61 6.94
N TRP A 38 -0.68 22.75 6.50
CA TRP A 38 -1.14 21.54 7.18
C TRP A 38 -0.73 20.27 6.42
N LEU A 39 -0.37 19.22 7.15
CA LEU A 39 -0.01 17.91 6.60
C LEU A 39 -0.99 16.82 7.08
N HIS A 40 -1.68 16.21 6.13
CA HIS A 40 -2.42 14.97 6.32
C HIS A 40 -1.60 13.79 5.79
N VAL A 41 -1.43 12.76 6.63
CA VAL A 41 -0.72 11.53 6.26
C VAL A 41 -1.67 10.36 6.15
N ASP A 42 -1.75 9.74 4.98
CA ASP A 42 -2.41 8.43 4.84
C ASP A 42 -1.41 7.32 5.22
N ALA A 43 -1.54 6.76 6.41
CA ALA A 43 -0.69 5.71 6.94
C ALA A 43 -1.31 4.30 6.79
N VAL A 44 -2.42 4.15 6.06
CA VAL A 44 -3.20 2.91 5.97
C VAL A 44 -2.35 1.71 5.53
N GLN A 45 -1.40 1.93 4.62
CA GLN A 45 -0.53 0.85 4.12
C GLN A 45 0.71 0.62 4.97
N ALA A 46 1.19 1.64 5.66
CA ALA A 46 2.42 1.58 6.45
C ALA A 46 2.17 0.98 7.84
N ALA A 47 1.01 1.28 8.44
CA ALA A 47 0.69 0.84 9.79
C ALA A 47 0.75 -0.69 9.90
N GLY A 48 1.50 -1.17 10.89
CA GLY A 48 1.72 -2.60 11.16
C GLY A 48 2.73 -3.29 10.24
N LYS A 49 3.44 -2.54 9.39
CA LYS A 49 4.48 -3.07 8.50
C LYS A 49 5.81 -2.39 8.69
N ILE A 50 5.77 -1.14 9.11
CA ILE A 50 6.91 -0.41 9.64
C ILE A 50 6.49 0.25 10.96
N ALA A 51 7.48 0.56 11.80
CA ALA A 51 7.24 1.41 12.95
C ALA A 51 6.79 2.81 12.49
N ILE A 52 5.78 3.36 13.15
CA ILE A 52 5.25 4.69 12.86
C ILE A 52 5.25 5.49 14.15
N ASP A 53 5.93 6.63 14.12
CA ASP A 53 5.82 7.67 15.14
C ASP A 53 5.04 8.85 14.55
N PHE A 54 3.79 9.01 14.99
CA PHE A 54 2.95 10.11 14.53
C PHE A 54 3.58 11.49 14.79
N THR A 55 4.24 11.66 15.94
CA THR A 55 4.87 12.93 16.31
C THR A 55 6.11 13.17 15.47
N GLY A 56 6.97 12.15 15.34
CA GLY A 56 8.19 12.19 14.54
C GLY A 56 7.95 12.43 13.04
N LEU A 57 6.79 12.03 12.51
CA LEU A 57 6.40 12.34 11.12
C LEU A 57 6.04 13.81 10.90
N GLY A 58 5.77 14.58 11.96
CA GLY A 58 5.35 15.98 11.84
C GLY A 58 3.96 16.19 11.23
N ALA A 59 3.14 15.14 11.20
CA ALA A 59 1.78 15.18 10.64
C ALA A 59 0.81 15.95 11.55
N ASP A 60 -0.11 16.69 10.95
CA ASP A 60 -1.24 17.28 11.69
C ASP A 60 -2.35 16.26 11.88
N THR A 61 -2.61 15.43 10.85
CA THR A 61 -3.56 14.33 10.94
C THR A 61 -3.02 13.08 10.26
N MET A 62 -3.46 11.90 10.72
CA MET A 62 -3.05 10.62 10.14
C MET A 62 -4.23 9.65 10.03
N ALA A 63 -4.44 9.07 8.86
CA ALA A 63 -5.48 8.06 8.62
C ALA A 63 -4.96 6.64 8.85
N LEU A 64 -5.78 5.80 9.49
CA LEU A 64 -5.53 4.39 9.77
C LEU A 64 -6.77 3.55 9.47
N SER A 65 -6.57 2.28 9.12
CA SER A 65 -7.65 1.34 8.80
C SER A 65 -7.42 -0.02 9.46
N ALA A 66 -8.43 -0.52 10.17
CA ALA A 66 -8.33 -1.76 10.94
C ALA A 66 -8.04 -2.98 10.07
N HIS A 67 -8.77 -3.13 8.95
CA HIS A 67 -8.63 -4.31 8.08
C HIS A 67 -7.28 -4.42 7.35
N LYS A 68 -6.48 -3.33 7.33
CA LYS A 68 -5.11 -3.41 6.84
C LYS A 68 -4.13 -3.89 7.90
N LEU A 69 -4.53 -3.93 9.16
CA LEU A 69 -3.75 -4.41 10.30
C LEU A 69 -4.16 -5.82 10.75
N GLY A 70 -5.08 -6.47 10.04
CA GLY A 70 -5.67 -7.75 10.46
C GLY A 70 -6.90 -7.61 11.36
N GLY A 71 -7.38 -6.39 11.57
CA GLY A 71 -8.63 -6.12 12.29
C GLY A 71 -9.89 -6.26 11.42
N PRO A 72 -11.08 -6.04 12.00
CA PRO A 72 -12.35 -6.13 11.28
C PRO A 72 -12.51 -5.02 10.22
N GLN A 73 -13.26 -5.31 9.17
CA GLN A 73 -13.73 -4.28 8.23
C GLN A 73 -14.73 -3.33 8.92
N GLY A 74 -14.84 -2.10 8.41
CA GLY A 74 -15.72 -1.07 8.99
C GLY A 74 -15.14 -0.32 10.20
N GLY A 75 -13.91 -0.65 10.63
CA GLY A 75 -13.15 0.11 11.63
C GLY A 75 -12.03 0.94 11.02
N GLY A 76 -11.88 2.18 11.46
CA GLY A 76 -10.82 3.10 11.04
C GLY A 76 -10.63 4.21 12.05
N ALA A 77 -9.53 4.96 11.93
CA ALA A 77 -9.21 6.06 12.82
C ALA A 77 -8.59 7.23 12.06
N LEU A 78 -8.91 8.44 12.51
CA LEU A 78 -8.21 9.67 12.14
C LEU A 78 -7.52 10.18 13.40
N VAL A 79 -6.20 10.04 13.46
CA VAL A 79 -5.38 10.62 14.51
C VAL A 79 -5.23 12.11 14.22
N ALA A 80 -5.38 12.93 15.27
CA ALA A 80 -5.33 14.38 15.16
C ALA A 80 -4.35 14.95 16.18
N GLY A 81 -3.33 15.65 15.68
CA GLY A 81 -2.36 16.37 16.50
C GLY A 81 -2.93 17.67 17.07
N THR A 82 -2.15 18.34 17.90
CA THR A 82 -2.58 19.57 18.61
C THR A 82 -2.84 20.75 17.68
N ARG A 83 -2.17 20.80 16.53
CA ARG A 83 -2.38 21.81 15.46
C ARG A 83 -3.59 21.54 14.58
N ALA A 84 -4.14 20.34 14.61
CA ALA A 84 -5.21 19.95 13.71
C ALA A 84 -6.53 20.63 14.10
N THR A 85 -7.13 21.34 13.14
CA THR A 85 -8.50 21.83 13.24
C THR A 85 -9.41 20.87 12.49
N ILE A 86 -10.28 20.17 13.22
CA ILE A 86 -11.21 19.19 12.62
C ILE A 86 -12.63 19.75 12.62
N VAL A 87 -13.18 19.88 11.43
CA VAL A 87 -14.61 20.14 11.23
C VAL A 87 -15.32 18.81 11.05
N ARG A 88 -16.32 18.53 11.91
CA ARG A 88 -17.09 17.29 11.83
C ARG A 88 -17.82 17.21 10.48
N GLN A 89 -17.72 16.05 9.83
CA GLN A 89 -18.51 15.74 8.63
C GLN A 89 -19.86 15.11 9.03
N GLN A 90 -19.83 14.22 10.02
CA GLN A 90 -21.02 13.54 10.54
C GLN A 90 -21.59 14.32 11.73
N HIS A 91 -22.80 14.84 11.54
CA HIS A 91 -23.53 15.66 12.50
C HIS A 91 -24.52 14.81 13.31
N GLY A 92 -24.80 15.21 14.55
CA GLY A 92 -25.69 14.49 15.46
C GLY A 92 -25.24 14.60 16.91
N GLY A 93 -25.23 13.46 17.63
CA GLY A 93 -24.80 13.39 19.03
C GLY A 93 -23.32 13.74 19.27
N GLY A 94 -22.95 13.79 20.55
CA GLY A 94 -21.63 14.23 21.03
C GLY A 94 -20.52 13.16 21.03
N GLN A 95 -20.69 12.04 20.32
CA GLN A 95 -19.68 10.97 20.25
C GLN A 95 -18.34 11.49 19.70
N GLU A 96 -17.24 10.78 20.01
CA GLU A 96 -15.87 11.17 19.62
C GLU A 96 -15.55 12.63 19.99
N ARG A 97 -15.99 13.07 21.19
CA ARG A 97 -15.85 14.45 21.69
C ARG A 97 -16.50 15.49 20.76
N GLY A 98 -17.63 15.13 20.16
CA GLY A 98 -18.38 15.96 19.21
C GLY A 98 -17.75 16.06 17.82
N ARG A 99 -16.71 15.27 17.51
CA ARG A 99 -16.01 15.30 16.22
C ARG A 99 -16.63 14.39 15.17
N ARG A 100 -17.33 13.33 15.59
CA ARG A 100 -17.97 12.37 14.70
C ARG A 100 -19.17 11.74 15.40
N ALA A 101 -20.37 12.12 14.98
CA ALA A 101 -21.61 11.60 15.55
C ALA A 101 -21.90 10.14 15.15
N GLY A 102 -22.78 9.50 15.91
CA GLY A 102 -23.30 8.16 15.66
C GLY A 102 -22.80 7.15 16.71
N THR A 103 -23.67 6.20 17.07
CA THR A 103 -23.35 5.16 18.06
C THR A 103 -22.06 4.45 17.71
N GLU A 104 -21.20 4.29 18.71
CA GLU A 104 -19.88 3.71 18.57
C GLU A 104 -19.98 2.25 18.12
N ASN A 105 -19.20 1.88 17.09
CA ASN A 105 -19.02 0.49 16.70
C ASN A 105 -18.07 -0.19 17.70
N VAL A 106 -18.56 -0.50 18.89
CA VAL A 106 -17.74 -1.02 20.01
C VAL A 106 -16.95 -2.26 19.59
N ALA A 107 -17.57 -3.21 18.89
CA ALA A 107 -16.88 -4.41 18.41
C ALA A 107 -15.77 -4.08 17.40
N GLY A 108 -16.04 -3.15 16.47
CA GLY A 108 -15.03 -2.67 15.51
C GLY A 108 -13.87 -1.94 16.18
N ILE A 109 -14.15 -1.13 17.21
CA ILE A 109 -13.15 -0.38 17.98
C ILE A 109 -12.26 -1.34 18.77
N VAL A 110 -12.85 -2.28 19.52
CA VAL A 110 -12.10 -3.29 20.29
C VAL A 110 -11.26 -4.17 19.37
N GLY A 111 -11.85 -4.66 18.28
CA GLY A 111 -11.13 -5.48 17.30
C GLY A 111 -9.99 -4.72 16.61
N PHE A 112 -10.17 -3.42 16.36
CA PHE A 112 -9.10 -2.58 15.84
C PHE A 112 -7.97 -2.39 16.88
N GLY A 113 -8.29 -2.12 18.14
CA GLY A 113 -7.30 -2.03 19.22
C GLY A 113 -6.45 -3.30 19.33
N ALA A 114 -7.09 -4.48 19.39
CA ALA A 114 -6.39 -5.76 19.44
C ALA A 114 -5.50 -6.02 18.21
N ALA A 115 -5.99 -5.67 17.01
CA ALA A 115 -5.20 -5.80 15.78
C ALA A 115 -4.00 -4.84 15.76
N ALA A 116 -4.15 -3.61 16.26
CA ALA A 116 -3.05 -2.66 16.35
C ALA A 116 -1.95 -3.12 17.31
N GLU A 117 -2.33 -3.66 18.48
CA GLU A 117 -1.39 -4.24 19.45
C GLU A 117 -0.64 -5.43 18.85
N ALA A 118 -1.36 -6.36 18.21
CA ALA A 118 -0.75 -7.52 17.56
C ALA A 118 0.19 -7.09 16.43
N ALA A 119 -0.24 -6.20 15.55
CA ALA A 119 0.56 -5.70 14.44
C ALA A 119 1.83 -4.97 14.91
N PHE A 120 1.77 -4.24 16.05
CA PHE A 120 2.94 -3.59 16.63
C PHE A 120 3.93 -4.61 17.20
N ARG A 121 3.44 -5.57 17.99
CA ARG A 121 4.26 -6.66 18.55
C ARG A 121 4.95 -7.47 17.45
N ASP A 122 4.26 -7.73 16.34
CA ASP A 122 4.72 -8.63 15.28
C ASP A 122 5.51 -7.91 14.17
N LEU A 123 5.85 -6.62 14.34
CA LEU A 123 6.69 -5.86 13.41
C LEU A 123 8.01 -6.58 13.04
N PRO A 124 8.76 -7.21 13.97
CA PRO A 124 9.96 -7.96 13.61
C PRO A 124 9.68 -9.12 12.66
N SER A 125 8.57 -9.84 12.85
CA SER A 125 8.17 -10.92 11.94
C SER A 125 7.77 -10.38 10.57
N MET A 126 7.03 -9.27 10.54
CA MET A 126 6.67 -8.60 9.28
C MET A 126 7.90 -8.11 8.51
N ALA A 127 8.96 -7.70 9.20
CA ALA A 127 10.22 -7.30 8.57
C ALA A 127 10.90 -8.45 7.79
N ASN A 128 10.74 -9.71 8.22
CA ASN A 128 11.28 -10.89 7.52
C ASN A 128 10.73 -11.03 6.09
N GLN A 129 9.50 -10.54 5.85
CA GLN A 129 8.90 -10.52 4.50
C GLN A 129 9.80 -9.79 3.50
N GLY A 130 10.58 -8.79 3.96
CA GLY A 130 11.51 -8.03 3.12
C GLY A 130 12.51 -8.93 2.40
N THR A 131 13.12 -9.87 3.11
CA THR A 131 14.09 -10.83 2.56
C THR A 131 13.45 -11.71 1.49
N TRP A 132 12.26 -12.26 1.76
CA TRP A 132 11.56 -13.13 0.81
C TRP A 132 11.06 -12.37 -0.42
N ARG A 133 10.56 -11.16 -0.19
CA ARG A 133 10.12 -10.22 -1.22
C ARG A 133 11.27 -9.85 -2.15
N ASP A 134 12.46 -9.56 -1.60
CA ASP A 134 13.65 -9.23 -2.39
C ASP A 134 14.20 -10.46 -3.13
N ALA A 135 14.21 -11.65 -2.50
CA ALA A 135 14.57 -12.89 -3.16
C ALA A 135 13.65 -13.22 -4.36
N LEU A 136 12.32 -13.04 -4.19
CA LEU A 136 11.38 -13.18 -5.30
C LEU A 136 11.67 -12.14 -6.39
N ALA A 137 11.91 -10.87 -6.01
CA ALA A 137 12.21 -9.81 -6.96
C ALA A 137 13.42 -10.12 -7.84
N GLU A 138 14.54 -10.56 -7.25
CA GLU A 138 15.74 -10.97 -8.00
C GLU A 138 15.45 -12.11 -8.97
N ARG A 139 14.74 -13.12 -8.50
CA ARG A 139 14.39 -14.30 -9.31
C ARG A 139 13.53 -13.93 -10.52
N LEU A 140 12.55 -13.04 -10.35
CA LEU A 140 11.69 -12.59 -11.45
C LEU A 140 12.41 -11.61 -12.39
N LYS A 141 13.31 -10.76 -11.87
CA LYS A 141 14.18 -9.91 -12.69
C LYS A 141 15.10 -10.72 -13.61
N ALA A 142 15.68 -11.80 -13.09
CA ALA A 142 16.51 -12.71 -13.90
C ALA A 142 15.74 -13.32 -15.09
N ALA A 143 14.41 -13.42 -14.99
CA ALA A 143 13.55 -13.85 -16.09
C ALA A 143 13.09 -12.71 -17.02
N GLY A 144 13.43 -11.45 -16.73
CA GLY A 144 13.09 -10.28 -17.54
C GLY A 144 11.94 -9.43 -17.01
N ALA A 145 11.49 -9.63 -15.76
CA ALA A 145 10.58 -8.68 -15.11
C ALA A 145 11.31 -7.39 -14.68
N VAL A 146 10.59 -6.28 -14.64
CA VAL A 146 11.05 -4.99 -14.13
C VAL A 146 10.39 -4.75 -12.78
N VAL A 147 11.18 -4.44 -11.76
CA VAL A 147 10.66 -4.12 -10.43
C VAL A 147 10.35 -2.63 -10.35
N LEU A 148 9.11 -2.30 -10.03
CA LEU A 148 8.63 -0.92 -9.94
C LEU A 148 8.94 -0.37 -8.54
N GLY A 149 9.71 0.74 -8.51
CA GLY A 149 10.19 1.34 -7.26
C GLY A 149 11.46 0.70 -6.71
N GLU A 150 12.23 0.03 -7.57
CA GLU A 150 13.57 -0.47 -7.24
C GLU A 150 14.52 0.66 -6.81
N GLY A 151 15.40 0.37 -5.83
CA GLY A 151 16.32 1.36 -5.24
C GLY A 151 15.69 2.33 -4.23
N ALA A 152 14.35 2.43 -4.17
CA ALA A 152 13.66 3.21 -3.15
C ALA A 152 13.46 2.41 -1.85
N GLN A 153 13.23 3.12 -0.74
CA GLN A 153 12.72 2.47 0.48
C GLN A 153 11.31 1.94 0.24
N ARG A 154 11.05 0.68 0.62
CA ARG A 154 9.77 0.01 0.39
C ARG A 154 9.31 -0.77 1.62
N LEU A 155 7.99 -0.89 1.78
CA LEU A 155 7.37 -1.78 2.76
C LEU A 155 7.87 -3.22 2.57
N PRO A 156 8.17 -3.97 3.64
CA PRO A 156 8.83 -5.27 3.55
C PRO A 156 8.03 -6.29 2.73
N GLN A 157 6.71 -6.25 2.82
CA GLN A 157 5.81 -7.27 2.27
C GLN A 157 5.21 -6.92 0.91
N THR A 158 5.58 -5.81 0.27
CA THR A 158 5.00 -5.40 -1.03
C THR A 158 6.05 -5.46 -2.14
N LEU A 159 5.71 -6.17 -3.22
CA LEU A 159 6.44 -6.21 -4.48
C LEU A 159 5.52 -5.74 -5.60
N CYS A 160 5.96 -4.75 -6.36
CA CYS A 160 5.33 -4.39 -7.63
C CYS A 160 6.32 -4.62 -8.75
N LEU A 161 5.89 -5.35 -9.77
CA LEU A 161 6.70 -5.69 -10.93
C LEU A 161 5.87 -5.54 -12.20
N ALA A 162 6.54 -5.49 -13.34
CA ALA A 162 5.92 -5.57 -14.64
C ALA A 162 6.74 -6.48 -15.56
N ALA A 163 6.07 -7.23 -16.43
CA ALA A 163 6.73 -8.05 -17.44
C ALA A 163 6.11 -7.77 -18.81
N GLU A 164 6.89 -7.16 -19.69
CA GLU A 164 6.40 -6.62 -20.95
C GLU A 164 5.74 -7.70 -21.82
N GLY A 165 4.50 -7.42 -22.25
CA GLY A 165 3.67 -8.33 -23.02
C GLY A 165 3.15 -9.55 -22.26
N PHE A 166 3.25 -9.57 -20.93
CA PHE A 166 2.45 -10.40 -20.05
C PHE A 166 1.38 -9.52 -19.38
N ALA A 167 0.23 -9.34 -20.04
CA ALA A 167 -0.83 -8.44 -19.55
C ALA A 167 -1.25 -8.77 -18.10
N SER A 168 -1.44 -7.74 -17.28
CA SER A 168 -1.73 -7.88 -15.83
C SER A 168 -2.93 -8.78 -15.53
N GLN A 169 -4.00 -8.68 -16.34
CA GLN A 169 -5.17 -9.56 -16.23
C GLN A 169 -4.81 -11.04 -16.42
N ILE A 170 -3.95 -11.32 -17.41
CA ILE A 170 -3.52 -12.68 -17.74
C ILE A 170 -2.60 -13.22 -16.65
N GLN A 171 -1.75 -12.38 -16.07
CA GLN A 171 -0.93 -12.73 -14.90
C GLN A 171 -1.80 -13.15 -13.71
N VAL A 172 -2.78 -12.30 -13.33
CA VAL A 172 -3.69 -12.57 -12.21
C VAL A 172 -4.45 -13.88 -12.45
N MET A 173 -5.03 -14.08 -13.64
CA MET A 173 -5.77 -15.32 -13.94
C MET A 173 -4.89 -16.58 -13.90
N ASN A 174 -3.66 -16.52 -14.41
CA ASN A 174 -2.77 -17.69 -14.38
C ASN A 174 -2.33 -18.04 -12.96
N LEU A 175 -2.09 -17.03 -12.12
CA LEU A 175 -1.73 -17.24 -10.73
C LEU A 175 -2.93 -17.75 -9.91
N ASP A 176 -4.12 -17.22 -10.15
CA ASP A 176 -5.37 -17.71 -9.54
C ASP A 176 -5.62 -19.20 -9.85
N LEU A 177 -5.47 -19.60 -11.11
CA LEU A 177 -5.54 -21.00 -11.53
C LEU A 177 -4.45 -21.89 -10.90
N ALA A 178 -3.34 -21.30 -10.48
CA ALA A 178 -2.26 -21.98 -9.75
C ALA A 178 -2.42 -21.91 -8.22
N GLY A 179 -3.54 -21.36 -7.72
CA GLY A 179 -3.82 -21.23 -6.29
C GLY A 179 -3.11 -20.06 -5.60
N VAL A 180 -2.55 -19.10 -6.37
CA VAL A 180 -1.81 -17.94 -5.86
C VAL A 180 -2.62 -16.66 -6.08
N MET A 181 -3.06 -16.03 -5.00
CA MET A 181 -3.83 -14.79 -5.05
C MET A 181 -2.92 -13.58 -5.08
N VAL A 182 -3.02 -12.80 -6.16
CA VAL A 182 -2.28 -11.54 -6.36
C VAL A 182 -3.23 -10.46 -6.88
N SER A 183 -2.71 -9.25 -7.06
CA SER A 183 -3.50 -8.14 -7.57
C SER A 183 -2.80 -7.50 -8.76
N ALA A 184 -3.56 -7.07 -9.77
CA ALA A 184 -3.05 -6.12 -10.76
C ALA A 184 -2.95 -4.72 -10.12
N GLY A 185 -2.16 -3.82 -10.70
CA GLY A 185 -2.21 -2.39 -10.34
C GLY A 185 -3.65 -1.82 -10.45
N SER A 186 -3.93 -0.67 -9.82
CA SER A 186 -5.26 -0.04 -9.69
C SER A 186 -6.48 -1.01 -9.69
N ALA A 187 -6.39 -2.13 -8.96
CA ALA A 187 -7.45 -3.14 -8.89
C ALA A 187 -8.77 -2.65 -8.25
N CYS A 188 -8.83 -1.41 -7.79
CA CYS A 188 -10.02 -0.83 -7.15
C CYS A 188 -11.06 -0.21 -8.10
N SER A 189 -10.93 -0.29 -9.44
CA SER A 189 -11.90 0.38 -10.33
C SER A 189 -12.83 -0.55 -11.12
N SER A 190 -14.09 -0.62 -10.71
CA SER A 190 -15.27 -0.63 -11.60
C SER A 190 -15.44 -1.78 -12.63
N GLY A 191 -14.81 -2.95 -12.46
CA GLY A 191 -15.02 -4.09 -13.37
C GLY A 191 -14.35 -3.95 -14.75
N LYS A 192 -13.47 -2.95 -14.95
CA LYS A 192 -12.58 -2.83 -16.12
C LYS A 192 -11.16 -2.68 -15.62
N VAL A 193 -10.28 -3.62 -15.95
CA VAL A 193 -8.86 -3.49 -15.61
C VAL A 193 -8.27 -2.40 -16.50
N LYS A 194 -7.94 -1.27 -15.89
CA LYS A 194 -7.27 -0.13 -16.51
C LYS A 194 -5.78 -0.19 -16.17
N ALA A 195 -4.95 0.42 -17.02
CA ALA A 195 -3.53 0.57 -16.75
C ALA A 195 -3.31 1.30 -15.40
N SER A 196 -2.24 0.95 -14.68
CA SER A 196 -1.95 1.56 -13.38
C SER A 196 -1.57 3.04 -13.51
N ARG A 197 -2.41 3.89 -12.92
CA ARG A 197 -2.11 5.33 -12.77
C ARG A 197 -0.88 5.60 -11.92
N VAL A 198 -0.54 4.71 -10.98
CA VAL A 198 0.66 4.84 -10.16
C VAL A 198 1.90 4.64 -11.04
N VAL A 199 1.87 3.62 -11.90
CA VAL A 199 2.97 3.34 -12.82
C VAL A 199 3.10 4.43 -13.89
N ASP A 200 1.97 4.98 -14.37
CA ASP A 200 1.98 6.18 -15.22
C ASP A 200 2.62 7.38 -14.53
N ALA A 201 2.26 7.65 -13.26
CA ALA A 201 2.83 8.75 -12.48
C ALA A 201 4.33 8.58 -12.20
N MET A 202 4.85 7.35 -12.27
CA MET A 202 6.28 7.04 -12.22
C MET A 202 6.98 7.23 -13.57
N GLY A 203 6.27 7.66 -14.61
CA GLY A 203 6.82 7.84 -15.96
C GLY A 203 7.01 6.54 -16.74
N ARG A 204 6.33 5.45 -16.32
CA ARG A 204 6.46 4.11 -16.94
C ARG A 204 5.15 3.62 -17.56
N SER A 205 4.48 4.49 -18.30
CA SER A 205 3.23 4.13 -19.00
C SER A 205 3.37 2.95 -19.96
N ASP A 206 4.58 2.68 -20.46
CA ASP A 206 4.94 1.48 -21.21
C ASP A 206 4.72 0.18 -20.42
N LEU A 207 4.90 0.22 -19.09
CA LEU A 207 4.75 -0.93 -18.19
C LEU A 207 3.41 -1.00 -17.48
N ALA A 208 2.64 0.10 -17.45
CA ALA A 208 1.39 0.18 -16.70
C ALA A 208 0.35 -0.93 -17.04
N PRO A 209 0.23 -1.43 -18.29
CA PRO A 209 -0.64 -2.57 -18.62
C PRO A 209 -0.14 -3.93 -18.10
N PHE A 210 1.13 -4.02 -17.73
CA PHE A 210 1.82 -5.25 -17.35
C PHE A 210 2.12 -5.34 -15.85
N ALA A 211 1.68 -4.34 -15.07
CA ALA A 211 1.98 -4.26 -13.65
C ALA A 211 1.20 -5.29 -12.81
N LEU A 212 1.93 -6.00 -11.95
CA LEU A 212 1.44 -6.94 -10.97
C LEU A 212 1.94 -6.55 -9.58
N ARG A 213 1.07 -6.67 -8.58
CA ARG A 213 1.39 -6.52 -7.17
C ARG A 213 1.27 -7.86 -6.47
N VAL A 214 2.36 -8.26 -5.81
CA VAL A 214 2.41 -9.34 -4.83
C VAL A 214 2.54 -8.71 -3.45
N SER A 215 1.68 -9.13 -2.51
CA SER A 215 1.71 -8.62 -1.14
C SER A 215 1.57 -9.75 -0.13
N GLY A 216 2.58 -9.94 0.71
CA GLY A 216 2.51 -10.84 1.86
C GLY A 216 1.76 -10.23 3.04
N GLY A 217 1.44 -11.05 4.03
CA GLY A 217 0.77 -10.65 5.26
C GLY A 217 1.32 -11.37 6.49
N TRP A 218 0.68 -11.14 7.64
CA TRP A 218 1.08 -11.69 8.94
C TRP A 218 1.11 -13.24 9.00
N ALA A 219 0.38 -13.91 8.11
CA ALA A 219 0.36 -15.37 8.00
C ALA A 219 1.20 -15.90 6.83
N SER A 220 1.77 -15.03 5.99
CA SER A 220 2.59 -15.46 4.86
C SER A 220 3.94 -15.97 5.33
N THR A 221 4.38 -17.05 4.72
CA THR A 221 5.66 -17.72 4.98
C THR A 221 6.59 -17.57 3.79
N GLU A 222 7.88 -17.90 3.97
CA GLU A 222 8.84 -17.97 2.87
C GLU A 222 8.37 -18.86 1.72
N GLN A 223 7.75 -20.01 2.06
CA GLN A 223 7.27 -20.96 1.08
C GLN A 223 6.16 -20.39 0.19
N ASP A 224 5.34 -19.46 0.69
CA ASP A 224 4.31 -18.79 -0.12
C ASP A 224 4.96 -17.89 -1.19
N TRP A 225 6.04 -17.19 -0.86
CA TRP A 225 6.80 -16.37 -1.82
C TRP A 225 7.51 -17.24 -2.86
N ILE A 226 8.09 -18.37 -2.45
CA ILE A 226 8.71 -19.34 -3.36
C ILE A 226 7.66 -19.88 -4.34
N SER A 227 6.53 -20.35 -3.82
CA SER A 227 5.42 -20.89 -4.62
C SER A 227 4.86 -19.85 -5.59
N CYS A 228 4.74 -18.59 -5.15
CA CYS A 228 4.35 -17.48 -6.02
C CYS A 228 5.34 -17.30 -7.18
N GLY A 229 6.65 -17.36 -6.92
CA GLY A 229 7.68 -17.27 -7.95
C GLY A 229 7.64 -18.43 -8.93
N ASP A 230 7.47 -19.66 -8.44
CA ASP A 230 7.35 -20.87 -9.28
C ASP A 230 6.16 -20.76 -10.23
N ALA A 231 4.99 -20.41 -9.69
CA ALA A 231 3.76 -20.25 -10.46
C ALA A 231 3.89 -19.13 -11.51
N TRP A 232 4.48 -17.99 -11.13
CA TRP A 232 4.64 -16.87 -12.06
C TRP A 232 5.60 -17.22 -13.20
N LEU A 233 6.75 -17.84 -12.92
CA LEU A 233 7.75 -18.22 -13.93
C LEU A 233 7.21 -19.29 -14.89
N ALA A 234 6.48 -20.27 -14.38
CA ALA A 234 5.81 -21.27 -15.21
C ALA A 234 4.76 -20.63 -16.13
N ALA A 235 4.00 -19.65 -15.64
CA ALA A 235 3.04 -18.92 -16.46
C ALA A 235 3.73 -18.04 -17.51
N TYR A 236 4.74 -17.28 -17.12
CA TYR A 236 5.47 -16.37 -18.00
C TYR A 236 6.19 -17.11 -19.14
N SER A 237 6.80 -18.26 -18.85
CA SER A 237 7.47 -19.09 -19.85
C SER A 237 6.50 -19.59 -20.94
N ARG A 238 5.28 -20.00 -20.56
CA ARG A 238 4.23 -20.44 -21.50
C ARG A 238 3.76 -19.30 -22.40
N ILE A 239 3.58 -18.10 -21.85
CA ILE A 239 3.19 -16.92 -22.62
C ILE A 239 4.31 -16.48 -23.58
N GLY A 240 5.56 -16.51 -23.12
CA GLY A 240 6.72 -16.22 -23.96
C GLY A 240 6.87 -17.17 -25.15
N ALA A 241 6.60 -18.47 -24.94
CA ALA A 241 6.61 -19.46 -26.03
C ALA A 241 5.55 -19.17 -27.09
N ARG A 242 4.30 -18.93 -26.67
CA ARG A 242 3.18 -18.58 -27.57
C ARG A 242 3.45 -17.31 -28.39
N ARG A 243 4.11 -16.31 -27.81
CA ARG A 243 4.48 -15.08 -28.55
C ARG A 243 5.51 -15.35 -29.65
N ARG A 244 6.47 -16.26 -29.42
CA ARG A 244 7.47 -16.65 -30.43
C ARG A 244 6.90 -17.51 -31.56
N GLU A 245 5.82 -18.25 -31.30
CA GLU A 245 5.13 -19.04 -32.32
C GLU A 245 4.26 -18.19 -33.27
N VAL A 246 3.84 -17.01 -32.84
CA VAL A 246 2.94 -16.11 -33.59
C VAL A 246 3.69 -14.96 -34.29
N ALA A 247 4.94 -14.70 -33.92
CA ALA A 247 5.81 -13.67 -34.51
C ALA A 247 6.64 -14.25 -35.68
#